data_AF-A0A7K2IRX6-F1
#
_entry.id   AF-A0A7K2IRX6-F1
#
_cell.length_a   1.000
_cell.length_b   1.000
_cell.length_c   1.000
_cell.angle_alpha   90.00
_cell.angle_beta   90.00
_cell.angle_gamma   90.00
#
_symmetry.space_group_name_H-M   'P 1'
#
loop_
_entity.id
_entity.type
_entity.pdbx_description
1 polymer ?
#
loop_
_entity_poly.entity_id
_entity_poly.type
_entity_poly.pdbx_seq_one_letter_code
_entity_poly.pdbx_strand_id
1 'polypeptide(L)'
;MTEEFRAAFQRVLDTAAGQTPDFPEAVREAFRLSSHVPTEELETALEALAPVLGDCEPYPGVAADLSVLAGALVESGAPAGQVGLEVLRQVGSYGQAAVAFLHAWEKTGGGPLPAPSEVSETEEKRVEEVLGENAPLATMGWWTVQRYGLAAKAMLCDAGVRSAVRADAGAMKGLGQIVQALSTRLSEFGEISELLRMAEVSRVLVLDRASRRGFRVRFDGVGDNFQLHTLLADALIGKEGMRLPGSRPDPRWVAASLDAPVDPLADVVRGEWDLVGGDGTWVGNEACPGDIPEVNGERVLVLEPQSLLHSWRAGRRHPHITGEFTVLSELTPDEAASWWTRLHPAGAVRHPQAPPIENDDAGTDPAPRHFGEAAHFAEVDPGPSSVPFPALSPEADPSGPDAAALVEPGPSSALPFDPDPEPLDEDEEFPGAAPWAGAPVTRIDEEDLFPVPDAGPFRDPDPLGGPIEPPSDLFDDRPEATSDLFSPAPVENENPPPSTTSDEGTPENVETEGPAPGSRLLPPLPPGVSDSFTWAPHWKWPAPPRRP
;
A
#
# COMPACT_ATOMS: atom_id res chain seq x y z
N MET A 1 8.32 -28.46 -11.03
CA MET A 1 8.09 -27.15 -10.37
C MET A 1 6.72 -27.04 -9.70
N THR A 2 5.58 -26.97 -10.40
CA THR A 2 4.27 -26.83 -9.74
C THR A 2 3.92 -28.00 -8.80
N GLU A 3 4.09 -29.24 -9.24
CA GLU A 3 3.84 -30.41 -8.39
C GLU A 3 4.79 -30.47 -7.17
N GLU A 4 6.04 -30.08 -7.36
CA GLU A 4 7.03 -29.98 -6.28
C GLU A 4 6.64 -28.91 -5.25
N PHE A 5 6.16 -27.76 -5.71
CA PHE A 5 5.65 -26.69 -4.85
C PHE A 5 4.44 -27.16 -4.05
N ARG A 6 3.44 -27.78 -4.70
CA ARG A 6 2.26 -28.32 -4.01
C ARG A 6 2.66 -29.35 -2.95
N ALA A 7 3.59 -30.25 -3.26
CA ALA A 7 4.10 -31.23 -2.31
C ALA A 7 4.90 -30.58 -1.16
N ALA A 8 5.70 -29.55 -1.44
CA ALA A 8 6.40 -28.79 -0.41
C ALA A 8 5.44 -28.01 0.48
N PHE A 9 4.39 -27.42 -0.09
CA PHE A 9 3.39 -26.66 0.65
C PHE A 9 2.51 -27.58 1.50
N GLN A 10 2.11 -28.75 0.98
CA GLN A 10 1.43 -29.76 1.80
C GLN A 10 2.30 -30.19 2.99
N ARG A 11 3.61 -30.38 2.78
CA ARG A 11 4.55 -30.63 3.89
C ARG A 11 4.56 -29.48 4.91
N VAL A 12 4.46 -28.21 4.49
CA VAL A 12 4.33 -27.09 5.42
C VAL A 12 3.07 -27.24 6.29
N LEU A 13 1.92 -27.52 5.67
CA LEU A 13 0.66 -27.69 6.41
C LEU A 13 0.72 -28.89 7.38
N ASP A 14 1.22 -30.03 6.93
CA ASP A 14 1.33 -31.24 7.73
C ASP A 14 2.31 -31.06 8.91
N THR A 15 3.47 -30.44 8.65
CA THR A 15 4.50 -30.20 9.67
C THR A 15 4.10 -29.12 10.66
N ALA A 16 3.30 -28.12 10.25
CA ALA A 16 2.70 -27.12 11.11
C ALA A 16 1.65 -27.76 12.04
N ALA A 17 0.69 -28.50 11.47
CA ALA A 17 -0.37 -29.17 12.23
C ALA A 17 0.20 -30.22 13.20
N GLY A 18 1.21 -30.96 12.77
CA GLY A 18 1.91 -31.96 13.59
C GLY A 18 2.98 -31.41 14.53
N GLN A 19 3.27 -30.10 14.46
CA GLN A 19 4.32 -29.42 15.24
C GLN A 19 5.67 -30.14 15.17
N THR A 20 6.05 -30.58 13.97
CA THR A 20 7.24 -31.41 13.77
C THR A 20 8.52 -30.57 13.66
N PRO A 21 9.69 -31.10 14.08
CA PRO A 21 10.98 -30.41 13.94
C PRO A 21 11.37 -30.03 12.51
N ASP A 22 10.78 -30.67 11.49
CA ASP A 22 11.09 -30.47 10.07
C ASP A 22 10.36 -29.25 9.46
N PHE A 23 9.44 -28.62 10.21
CA PHE A 23 8.69 -27.43 9.79
C PHE A 23 9.56 -26.30 9.20
N PRO A 24 10.72 -25.93 9.79
CA PRO A 24 11.60 -24.91 9.24
C PRO A 24 12.12 -25.21 7.84
N GLU A 25 12.43 -26.48 7.59
CA GLU A 25 12.91 -26.93 6.30
C GLU A 25 11.78 -26.92 5.26
N ALA A 26 10.58 -27.36 5.66
CA ALA A 26 9.40 -27.30 4.81
C ALA A 26 9.08 -25.86 4.37
N VAL A 27 9.09 -24.89 5.29
CA VAL A 27 8.84 -23.47 4.99
C VAL A 27 9.87 -22.91 4.01
N ARG A 28 11.17 -23.16 4.25
CA ARG A 28 12.24 -22.71 3.34
C ARG A 28 12.09 -23.28 1.93
N GLU A 29 11.73 -24.55 1.82
CA GLU A 29 11.56 -25.20 0.53
C GLU A 29 10.34 -24.66 -0.24
N ALA A 30 9.21 -24.50 0.45
CA ALA A 30 8.01 -23.89 -0.14
C ALA A 30 8.30 -22.44 -0.61
N PHE A 31 8.99 -21.64 0.22
CA PHE A 31 9.41 -20.29 -0.14
C PHE A 31 10.31 -20.28 -1.38
N ARG A 32 11.33 -21.15 -1.43
CA ARG A 32 12.24 -21.25 -2.59
C ARG A 32 11.49 -21.58 -3.89
N LEU A 33 10.51 -22.47 -3.81
CA LEU A 33 9.72 -22.91 -4.97
C LEU A 33 8.66 -21.87 -5.40
N SER A 34 8.19 -21.01 -4.49
CA SER A 34 7.14 -20.02 -4.77
C SER A 34 7.46 -19.07 -5.94
N SER A 35 8.73 -18.72 -6.14
CA SER A 35 9.17 -17.83 -7.24
C SER A 35 9.13 -18.46 -8.64
N HIS A 36 8.81 -19.75 -8.73
CA HIS A 36 8.82 -20.54 -9.97
C HIS A 36 7.46 -21.12 -10.34
N VAL A 37 6.39 -20.73 -9.66
CA VAL A 37 5.02 -21.18 -9.92
C VAL A 37 4.13 -20.00 -10.27
N PRO A 38 3.05 -20.23 -11.05
CA PRO A 38 2.16 -19.16 -11.44
C PRO A 38 1.28 -18.71 -10.27
N THR A 39 0.74 -17.49 -10.35
CA THR A 39 0.01 -16.82 -9.25
C THR A 39 -1.20 -17.62 -8.77
N GLU A 40 -1.89 -18.36 -9.64
CA GLU A 40 -3.05 -19.17 -9.29
C GLU A 40 -2.69 -20.31 -8.31
N GLU A 41 -1.45 -20.82 -8.38
CA GLU A 41 -0.95 -21.82 -7.43
C GLU A 41 -0.64 -21.21 -6.06
N LEU A 42 -0.16 -19.97 -6.05
CA LEU A 42 0.09 -19.23 -4.83
C LEU A 42 -1.21 -18.86 -4.12
N GLU A 43 -2.23 -18.47 -4.89
CA GLU A 43 -3.59 -18.21 -4.40
C GLU A 43 -4.18 -19.47 -3.75
N THR A 44 -4.12 -20.61 -4.43
CA THR A 44 -4.57 -21.90 -3.88
C THR A 44 -3.84 -22.25 -2.57
N ALA A 45 -2.53 -21.97 -2.51
CA ALA A 45 -1.72 -22.20 -1.31
C ALA A 45 -2.13 -21.28 -0.15
N LEU A 46 -2.40 -20.00 -0.41
CA LEU A 46 -2.91 -19.07 0.61
C LEU A 46 -4.30 -19.50 1.11
N GLU A 47 -5.21 -19.89 0.23
CA GLU A 47 -6.54 -20.38 0.65
C GLU A 47 -6.43 -21.58 1.60
N ALA A 48 -5.53 -22.52 1.33
CA ALA A 48 -5.27 -23.67 2.19
C ALA A 48 -4.61 -23.30 3.53
N LEU A 49 -3.90 -22.17 3.59
CA LEU A 49 -3.20 -21.71 4.79
C LEU A 49 -4.15 -21.07 5.82
N ALA A 50 -5.24 -20.45 5.38
CA ALA A 50 -6.19 -19.74 6.24
C ALA A 50 -6.71 -20.57 7.43
N PRO A 51 -7.26 -21.80 7.25
CA PRO A 51 -7.72 -22.60 8.38
C PRO A 51 -6.59 -23.01 9.31
N VAL A 52 -5.39 -23.31 8.78
CA VAL A 52 -4.24 -23.71 9.60
C VAL A 52 -3.77 -22.56 10.49
N LEU A 53 -3.73 -21.32 9.97
CA LEU A 53 -3.41 -20.15 10.77
C LEU A 53 -4.45 -19.88 11.87
N GLY A 54 -5.73 -20.09 11.58
CA GLY A 54 -6.82 -19.93 12.55
C GLY A 54 -6.80 -20.99 13.66
N ASP A 55 -6.44 -22.23 13.33
CA ASP A 55 -6.44 -23.38 14.25
C ASP A 55 -5.12 -23.58 15.01
N CYS A 56 -4.07 -22.83 14.66
CA CYS A 56 -2.76 -22.91 15.31
C CYS A 56 -2.77 -22.31 16.73
N GLU A 57 -3.30 -23.04 17.71
CA GLU A 57 -2.97 -22.90 19.14
C GLU A 57 -1.74 -23.76 19.52
N PRO A 58 -0.86 -23.36 20.46
CA PRO A 58 -0.22 -22.07 20.67
C PRO A 58 1.32 -22.27 20.61
N TYR A 59 1.89 -22.78 19.52
CA TYR A 59 3.35 -22.73 19.35
C TYR A 59 3.69 -21.40 18.65
N PRO A 60 4.06 -20.34 19.39
CA PRO A 60 3.92 -18.98 18.88
C PRO A 60 4.85 -18.67 17.70
N GLY A 61 5.86 -19.52 17.47
CA GLY A 61 6.75 -19.44 16.32
C GLY A 61 6.10 -19.92 15.01
N VAL A 62 5.31 -20.99 15.04
CA VAL A 62 4.77 -21.61 13.82
C VAL A 62 3.81 -20.66 13.11
N ALA A 63 2.84 -20.10 13.84
CA ALA A 63 1.89 -19.14 13.27
C ALA A 63 2.58 -17.87 12.75
N ALA A 64 3.61 -17.39 13.45
CA ALA A 64 4.41 -16.25 13.00
C ALA A 64 5.18 -16.55 11.70
N ASP A 65 5.80 -17.73 11.59
CA ASP A 65 6.55 -18.14 10.40
C ASP A 65 5.62 -18.43 9.21
N LEU A 66 4.45 -19.03 9.45
CA LEU A 66 3.40 -19.18 8.45
C LEU A 66 2.89 -17.82 7.95
N SER A 67 2.76 -16.83 8.85
CA SER A 67 2.38 -15.46 8.47
C SER A 67 3.44 -14.81 7.57
N VAL A 68 4.72 -15.03 7.85
CA VAL A 68 5.83 -14.55 7.01
C VAL A 68 5.82 -15.23 5.64
N LEU A 69 5.60 -16.55 5.59
CA LEU A 69 5.43 -17.27 4.33
C LEU A 69 4.25 -16.69 3.53
N ALA A 70 3.10 -16.47 4.18
CA ALA A 70 1.94 -15.84 3.54
C ALA A 70 2.29 -14.47 2.96
N GLY A 71 2.98 -13.63 3.73
CA GLY A 71 3.47 -12.32 3.29
C GLY A 71 4.30 -12.40 2.02
N ALA A 72 5.24 -13.34 1.97
CA ALA A 72 6.07 -13.56 0.80
C ALA A 72 5.27 -14.01 -0.45
N LEU A 73 4.24 -14.84 -0.27
CA LEU A 73 3.38 -15.25 -1.38
C LEU A 73 2.56 -14.06 -1.91
N VAL A 74 2.08 -13.19 -1.02
CA VAL A 74 1.38 -11.95 -1.40
C VAL A 74 2.31 -10.98 -2.12
N GLU A 75 3.55 -10.80 -1.64
CA GLU A 75 4.56 -10.00 -2.33
C GLU A 75 4.95 -10.56 -3.71
N SER A 76 4.75 -11.87 -3.91
CA SER A 76 4.93 -12.53 -5.20
C SER A 76 3.71 -12.39 -6.13
N GLY A 77 2.67 -11.65 -5.71
CA GLY A 77 1.51 -11.27 -6.51
C GLY A 77 0.23 -12.05 -6.20
N ALA A 78 0.24 -12.94 -5.20
CA ALA A 78 -0.99 -13.63 -4.78
C ALA A 78 -1.93 -12.69 -4.01
N PRO A 79 -3.26 -12.78 -4.18
CA PRO A 79 -4.19 -12.02 -3.38
C PRO A 79 -4.14 -12.49 -1.92
N ALA A 80 -4.20 -11.55 -0.96
CA ALA A 80 -4.06 -11.89 0.46
C ALA A 80 -5.28 -12.66 1.03
N GLY A 81 -6.47 -12.39 0.49
CA GLY A 81 -7.71 -13.08 0.86
C GLY A 81 -7.99 -13.11 2.37
N GLN A 82 -8.55 -14.22 2.84
CA GLN A 82 -8.86 -14.41 4.28
C GLN A 82 -7.61 -14.55 5.15
N VAL A 83 -6.50 -15.05 4.58
CA VAL A 83 -5.21 -15.13 5.30
C VAL A 83 -4.77 -13.76 5.79
N GLY A 84 -4.95 -12.72 4.97
CA GLY A 84 -4.60 -11.36 5.36
C GLY A 84 -5.32 -10.88 6.61
N LEU A 85 -6.62 -11.20 6.74
CA LEU A 85 -7.41 -10.85 7.92
C LEU A 85 -6.97 -11.63 9.16
N GLU A 86 -6.64 -12.91 8.99
CA GLU A 86 -6.14 -13.74 10.07
C GLU A 86 -4.78 -13.26 10.56
N VAL A 87 -3.86 -12.90 9.67
CA VAL A 87 -2.56 -12.29 10.04
C VAL A 87 -2.78 -11.00 10.85
N LEU A 88 -3.70 -10.13 10.44
CA LEU A 88 -4.00 -8.91 11.20
C LEU A 88 -4.64 -9.21 12.56
N ARG A 89 -5.48 -10.25 12.66
CA ARG A 89 -6.03 -10.72 13.94
C ARG A 89 -4.91 -11.19 14.88
N GLN A 90 -3.91 -11.89 14.36
CA GLN A 90 -2.73 -12.34 15.11
C GLN A 90 -1.87 -11.15 15.56
N VAL A 91 -1.70 -10.12 14.71
CA VAL A 91 -1.07 -8.85 15.11
C VAL A 91 -1.83 -8.19 16.26
N GLY A 92 -3.16 -8.18 16.21
CA GLY A 92 -3.99 -7.67 17.31
C GLY A 92 -3.73 -8.41 18.63
N SER A 93 -3.61 -9.74 18.58
CA SER A 93 -3.43 -10.58 19.76
C SER A 93 -2.00 -10.52 20.32
N TYR A 94 -1.00 -10.88 19.51
CA TYR A 94 0.40 -10.92 19.93
C TYR A 94 1.05 -9.53 20.02
N GLY A 95 0.59 -8.56 19.23
CA GLY A 95 1.01 -7.17 19.34
C GLY A 95 0.58 -6.55 20.68
N GLN A 96 -0.63 -6.85 21.17
CA GLN A 96 -1.05 -6.41 22.49
C GLN A 96 -0.17 -7.03 23.61
N ALA A 97 0.20 -8.30 23.48
CA ALA A 97 1.13 -8.96 24.40
C ALA A 97 2.54 -8.31 24.34
N ALA A 98 3.02 -7.96 23.15
CA ALA A 98 4.28 -7.23 22.96
C ALA A 98 4.24 -5.83 23.59
N VAL A 99 3.12 -5.11 23.49
CA VAL A 99 2.92 -3.81 24.18
C VAL A 99 2.95 -3.99 25.70
N ALA A 100 2.37 -5.07 26.23
CA ALA A 100 2.46 -5.39 27.65
C ALA A 100 3.92 -5.63 28.10
N PHE A 101 4.71 -6.32 27.27
CA PHE A 101 6.15 -6.50 27.50
C PHE A 101 6.88 -5.16 27.58
N LEU A 102 6.65 -4.25 26.61
CA LEU A 102 7.25 -2.90 26.61
C LEU A 102 6.94 -2.12 27.89
N HIS A 103 5.68 -2.13 28.31
CA HIS A 103 5.27 -1.43 29.54
C HIS A 103 5.87 -2.04 30.80
N ALA A 104 5.99 -3.38 30.85
CA ALA A 104 6.63 -4.06 31.97
C ALA A 104 8.13 -3.79 32.02
N TRP A 105 8.80 -3.80 30.87
CA TRP A 105 10.22 -3.49 30.76
C TRP A 105 10.56 -2.12 31.36
N GLU A 106 9.80 -1.09 31.00
CA GLU A 106 9.98 0.26 31.55
C GLU A 106 9.80 0.29 33.08
N LYS A 107 8.81 -0.44 33.61
CA LYS A 107 8.54 -0.51 35.06
C LYS A 107 9.60 -1.25 35.86
N THR A 108 10.34 -2.18 35.25
CA THR A 108 11.46 -2.91 35.90
C THR A 108 12.77 -2.11 35.92
N GLY A 109 12.70 -0.78 35.82
CA GLY A 109 13.85 0.13 35.84
C GLY A 109 14.43 0.48 34.47
N GLY A 110 13.79 0.06 33.37
CA GLY A 110 14.17 0.42 32.00
C GLY A 110 15.55 -0.10 31.56
N GLY A 111 16.18 0.60 30.63
CA GLY A 111 17.44 0.20 30.00
C GLY A 111 17.28 -0.21 28.54
N PRO A 112 18.37 -0.65 27.87
CA PRO A 112 18.30 -1.07 26.47
C PRO A 112 17.31 -2.22 26.35
N LEU A 113 16.32 -2.04 25.49
CA LEU A 113 15.30 -3.05 25.21
C LEU A 113 15.94 -4.19 24.39
N PRO A 114 15.72 -5.47 24.75
CA PRO A 114 16.22 -6.59 23.95
C PRO A 114 15.56 -6.58 22.58
N ALA A 115 16.32 -6.93 21.53
CA ALA A 115 15.72 -7.16 20.23
C ALA A 115 14.69 -8.31 20.33
N PRO A 116 13.58 -8.28 19.56
CA PRO A 116 12.60 -9.37 19.52
C PRO A 116 13.22 -10.77 19.42
N SER A 117 14.21 -10.96 18.55
CA SER A 117 14.89 -12.24 18.33
C SER A 117 15.83 -12.68 19.46
N GLU A 118 16.16 -11.79 20.39
CA GLU A 118 17.19 -12.01 21.43
C GLU A 118 16.60 -12.21 22.83
N VAL A 119 15.28 -12.08 23.00
CA VAL A 119 14.64 -12.22 24.31
C VAL A 119 14.76 -13.66 24.86
N SER A 120 15.12 -13.79 26.14
CA SER A 120 15.39 -15.07 26.81
C SER A 120 14.61 -15.23 28.13
N GLU A 121 14.85 -16.33 28.87
CA GLU A 121 14.30 -16.51 30.22
C GLU A 121 14.70 -15.38 31.18
N THR A 122 15.85 -14.74 30.94
CA THR A 122 16.34 -13.66 31.81
C THR A 122 15.41 -12.45 31.73
N GLU A 123 15.06 -12.06 30.50
CA GLU A 123 14.13 -10.97 30.24
C GLU A 123 12.71 -11.34 30.69
N GLU A 124 12.29 -12.60 30.51
CA GLU A 124 10.98 -13.09 30.98
C GLU A 124 10.86 -12.98 32.50
N LYS A 125 11.83 -13.52 33.26
CA LYS A 125 11.86 -13.43 34.74
C LYS A 125 11.88 -11.98 35.23
N ARG A 126 12.51 -11.08 34.47
CA ARG A 126 12.51 -9.66 34.78
C ARG A 126 11.12 -9.07 34.65
N VAL A 127 10.44 -9.26 33.52
CA VAL A 127 9.09 -8.71 33.33
C VAL A 127 8.02 -9.41 34.18
N GLU A 128 8.29 -10.63 34.65
CA GLU A 128 7.47 -11.37 35.62
C GLU A 128 7.24 -10.60 36.92
N GLU A 129 8.22 -9.79 37.36
CA GLU A 129 8.06 -8.92 38.54
C GLU A 129 6.87 -7.95 38.41
N VAL A 130 6.46 -7.62 37.17
CA VAL A 130 5.36 -6.70 36.87
C VAL A 130 4.13 -7.43 36.32
N LEU A 131 4.33 -8.44 35.48
CA LEU A 131 3.26 -9.11 34.74
C LEU A 131 2.76 -10.41 35.39
N GLY A 132 3.50 -10.97 36.35
CA GLY A 132 3.20 -12.26 36.96
C GLY A 132 2.99 -13.36 35.92
N GLU A 133 1.88 -14.08 36.02
CA GLU A 133 1.52 -15.19 35.13
C GLU A 133 1.39 -14.81 33.65
N ASN A 134 1.30 -13.51 33.32
CA ASN A 134 1.24 -13.03 31.93
C ASN A 134 2.63 -12.84 31.29
N ALA A 135 3.73 -12.93 32.06
CA ALA A 135 5.08 -12.74 31.53
C ALA A 135 5.45 -13.68 30.37
N PRO A 136 5.09 -14.98 30.39
CA PRO A 136 5.37 -15.87 29.27
C PRO A 136 4.68 -15.44 27.98
N LEU A 137 3.42 -15.01 28.05
CA LEU A 137 2.68 -14.54 26.88
C LEU A 137 3.25 -13.22 26.35
N ALA A 138 3.56 -12.28 27.23
CA ALA A 138 4.14 -10.99 26.84
C ALA A 138 5.52 -11.15 26.18
N THR A 139 6.38 -11.98 26.76
CA THR A 139 7.71 -12.31 26.21
C THR A 139 7.56 -13.00 24.84
N MET A 140 6.58 -13.89 24.69
CA MET A 140 6.28 -14.53 23.40
C MET A 140 5.73 -13.54 22.36
N GLY A 141 4.86 -12.63 22.77
CA GLY A 141 4.40 -11.52 21.94
C GLY A 141 5.58 -10.70 21.45
N TRP A 142 6.46 -10.25 22.35
CA TRP A 142 7.67 -9.52 21.97
C TRP A 142 8.58 -10.30 21.02
N TRP A 143 8.76 -11.61 21.22
CA TRP A 143 9.60 -12.44 20.35
C TRP A 143 9.04 -12.66 18.94
N THR A 144 7.72 -12.63 18.77
CA THR A 144 7.05 -12.88 17.48
C THR A 144 6.69 -11.60 16.72
N VAL A 145 6.57 -10.47 17.41
CA VAL A 145 5.97 -9.23 16.90
C VAL A 145 6.58 -8.73 15.59
N GLN A 146 7.90 -8.88 15.40
CA GLN A 146 8.56 -8.42 14.17
C GLN A 146 8.14 -9.23 12.95
N ARG A 147 7.98 -10.56 13.08
CA ARG A 147 7.52 -11.44 12.00
C ARG A 147 6.07 -11.14 11.61
N TYR A 148 5.21 -10.94 12.61
CA TYR A 148 3.84 -10.48 12.36
C TYR A 148 3.81 -9.10 11.70
N GLY A 149 4.70 -8.18 12.08
CA GLY A 149 4.82 -6.87 11.45
C GLY A 149 5.17 -6.96 9.97
N LEU A 150 6.17 -7.78 9.61
CA LEU A 150 6.55 -8.02 8.21
C LEU A 150 5.40 -8.59 7.39
N ALA A 151 4.70 -9.60 7.94
CA ALA A 151 3.54 -10.20 7.28
C ALA A 151 2.41 -9.18 7.10
N ALA A 152 2.06 -8.43 8.14
CA ALA A 152 0.99 -7.45 8.13
C ALA A 152 1.20 -6.34 7.10
N LYS A 153 2.46 -5.89 6.92
CA LYS A 153 2.82 -4.95 5.87
C LYS A 153 2.41 -5.48 4.50
N ALA A 154 2.80 -6.71 4.16
CA ALA A 154 2.45 -7.33 2.89
C ALA A 154 0.92 -7.48 2.73
N MET A 155 0.21 -7.88 3.79
CA MET A 155 -1.25 -8.01 3.74
C MET A 155 -1.95 -6.68 3.47
N LEU A 156 -1.49 -5.58 4.06
CA LEU A 156 -2.09 -4.25 3.86
C LEU A 156 -1.82 -3.65 2.48
N CYS A 157 -0.93 -4.23 1.68
CA CYS A 157 -0.76 -3.89 0.27
C CYS A 157 -1.95 -4.37 -0.59
N ASP A 158 -2.71 -5.36 -0.12
CA ASP A 158 -3.91 -5.87 -0.77
C ASP A 158 -5.13 -4.96 -0.52
N ALA A 159 -5.87 -4.62 -1.59
CA ALA A 159 -7.02 -3.73 -1.51
C ALA A 159 -8.21 -4.36 -0.77
N GLY A 160 -8.40 -5.68 -0.90
CA GLY A 160 -9.44 -6.44 -0.20
C GLY A 160 -9.23 -6.41 1.31
N VAL A 161 -8.00 -6.62 1.77
CA VAL A 161 -7.63 -6.52 3.19
C VAL A 161 -7.88 -5.10 3.72
N ARG A 162 -7.42 -4.06 3.02
CA ARG A 162 -7.68 -2.66 3.44
C ARG A 162 -9.18 -2.37 3.53
N SER A 163 -9.96 -2.84 2.57
CA SER A 163 -11.42 -2.66 2.55
C SER A 163 -12.09 -3.35 3.74
N ALA A 164 -11.71 -4.59 4.04
CA ALA A 164 -12.26 -5.34 5.16
C ALA A 164 -11.92 -4.72 6.53
N VAL A 165 -10.68 -4.29 6.74
CA VAL A 165 -10.28 -3.62 7.99
C VAL A 165 -11.01 -2.28 8.14
N ARG A 166 -11.20 -1.53 7.05
CA ARG A 166 -11.98 -0.28 7.06
C ARG A 166 -13.45 -0.49 7.45
N ALA A 167 -14.04 -1.61 7.06
CA ALA A 167 -15.43 -1.95 7.39
C ALA A 167 -15.63 -2.25 8.89
N ASP A 168 -14.57 -2.64 9.60
CA ASP A 168 -14.58 -2.89 11.04
C ASP A 168 -13.87 -1.75 11.81
N ALA A 169 -14.64 -0.75 12.24
CA ALA A 169 -14.13 0.38 13.00
C ALA A 169 -13.49 -0.03 14.35
N GLY A 170 -13.94 -1.13 14.95
CA GLY A 170 -13.37 -1.66 16.19
C GLY A 170 -11.99 -2.24 15.96
N ALA A 171 -11.85 -3.11 14.96
CA ALA A 171 -10.57 -3.69 14.55
C ALA A 171 -9.58 -2.62 14.10
N MET A 172 -10.00 -1.67 13.25
CA MET A 172 -9.16 -0.57 12.78
C MET A 172 -8.60 0.25 13.96
N LYS A 173 -9.46 0.62 14.92
CA LYS A 173 -9.03 1.38 16.10
C LYS A 173 -8.10 0.58 17.01
N GLY A 174 -8.42 -0.69 17.27
CA GLY A 174 -7.60 -1.57 18.10
C GLY A 174 -6.21 -1.80 17.51
N LEU A 175 -6.14 -2.13 16.22
CA LEU A 175 -4.88 -2.28 15.49
C LEU A 175 -4.09 -0.97 15.46
N GLY A 176 -4.73 0.17 15.19
CA GLY A 176 -4.06 1.47 15.18
C GLY A 176 -3.39 1.79 16.53
N GLN A 177 -4.03 1.49 17.66
CA GLN A 177 -3.44 1.69 18.98
C GLN A 177 -2.21 0.80 19.23
N ILE A 178 -2.29 -0.47 18.86
CA ILE A 178 -1.19 -1.43 18.99
C ILE A 178 0.00 -1.00 18.11
N VAL A 179 -0.28 -0.68 16.85
CA VAL A 179 0.74 -0.26 15.88
C VAL A 179 1.40 1.04 16.31
N GLN A 180 0.65 2.02 16.80
CA GLN A 180 1.21 3.27 17.32
C GLN A 180 2.12 3.07 18.54
N ALA A 181 1.79 2.12 19.42
CA ALA A 181 2.64 1.82 20.57
C ALA A 181 3.97 1.17 20.14
N LEU A 182 3.91 0.26 19.17
CA LEU A 182 5.07 -0.50 18.68
C LEU A 182 5.96 0.28 17.70
N SER A 183 5.40 1.21 16.92
CA SER A 183 6.13 1.98 15.89
C SER A 183 7.24 2.88 16.45
N THR A 184 7.17 3.21 17.75
CA THR A 184 8.23 3.96 18.43
C THR A 184 9.51 3.15 18.64
N ARG A 185 9.42 1.81 18.53
CA ARG A 185 10.52 0.87 18.81
C ARG A 185 10.90 0.00 17.59
N LEU A 186 9.93 -0.27 16.71
CA LEU A 186 10.09 -1.18 15.56
C LEU A 186 9.69 -0.47 14.28
N SER A 187 10.61 -0.43 13.31
CA SER A 187 10.43 0.29 12.03
C SER A 187 9.29 -0.29 11.19
N GLU A 188 9.09 -1.61 11.23
CA GLU A 188 8.02 -2.31 10.52
C GLU A 188 6.65 -1.75 10.90
N PHE A 189 6.46 -1.40 12.18
CA PHE A 189 5.22 -0.81 12.68
C PHE A 189 5.05 0.66 12.30
N GLY A 190 6.14 1.35 11.92
CA GLY A 190 6.05 2.66 11.27
C GLY A 190 5.36 2.55 9.91
N GLU A 191 5.79 1.59 9.08
CA GLU A 191 5.21 1.37 7.75
C GLU A 191 3.76 0.86 7.83
N ILE A 192 3.47 -0.07 8.76
CA ILE A 192 2.09 -0.53 9.00
C ILE A 192 1.19 0.64 9.42
N SER A 193 1.69 1.59 10.21
CA SER A 193 0.94 2.79 10.60
C SER A 193 0.53 3.61 9.38
N GLU A 194 1.46 3.83 8.44
CA GLU A 194 1.19 4.54 7.19
C GLU A 194 0.15 3.82 6.33
N LEU A 195 0.26 2.49 6.20
CA LEU A 195 -0.68 1.68 5.42
C LEU A 195 -2.08 1.64 6.05
N LEU A 196 -2.18 1.58 7.38
CA LEU A 196 -3.46 1.67 8.09
C LEU A 196 -4.08 3.05 7.89
N ARG A 197 -3.31 4.13 7.99
CA ARG A 197 -3.79 5.51 7.75
C ARG A 197 -4.30 5.69 6.33
N MET A 198 -3.62 5.10 5.33
CA MET A 198 -4.10 5.03 3.96
C MET A 198 -5.42 4.22 3.84
N ALA A 199 -5.56 3.15 4.62
CA ALA A 199 -6.76 2.31 4.61
C ALA A 199 -7.97 2.96 5.31
N GLU A 200 -7.80 3.95 6.19
CA GLU A 200 -8.90 4.53 6.97
C GLU A 200 -10.02 5.15 6.13
N VAL A 201 -9.68 5.74 4.99
CA VAL A 201 -10.63 6.52 4.18
C VAL A 201 -10.59 6.06 2.73
N SER A 202 -11.77 5.84 2.16
CA SER A 202 -11.93 5.56 0.73
C SER A 202 -12.91 6.49 0.03
N ARG A 203 -13.51 7.45 0.75
CA ARG A 203 -14.51 8.37 0.21
C ARG A 203 -14.35 9.77 0.77
N VAL A 204 -14.48 10.75 -0.10
CA VAL A 204 -14.43 12.18 0.25
C VAL A 204 -15.48 12.92 -0.59
N LEU A 205 -16.13 13.92 0.01
CA LEU A 205 -16.90 14.92 -0.70
C LEU A 205 -15.98 16.06 -1.13
N VAL A 206 -15.89 16.31 -2.42
CA VAL A 206 -15.04 17.35 -3.02
C VAL A 206 -15.92 18.48 -3.51
N LEU A 207 -15.62 19.72 -3.12
CA LEU A 207 -16.37 20.92 -3.51
C LEU A 207 -15.44 21.92 -4.19
N ASP A 208 -15.73 22.26 -5.45
CA ASP A 208 -14.94 23.23 -6.20
C ASP A 208 -15.47 24.65 -5.97
N ARG A 209 -14.64 25.53 -5.42
CA ARG A 209 -15.06 26.89 -5.07
C ARG A 209 -15.47 27.70 -6.30
N ALA A 210 -14.72 27.59 -7.39
CA ALA A 210 -14.89 28.43 -8.57
C ALA A 210 -16.20 28.14 -9.30
N SER A 211 -16.52 26.87 -9.54
CA SER A 211 -17.76 26.46 -10.19
C SER A 211 -18.94 26.26 -9.23
N ARG A 212 -18.66 26.20 -7.92
CA ARG A 212 -19.62 25.90 -6.85
C ARG A 212 -20.23 24.50 -6.92
N ARG A 213 -19.63 23.61 -7.72
CA ARG A 213 -20.07 22.21 -7.91
C ARG A 213 -19.47 21.29 -6.84
N GLY A 214 -20.07 20.13 -6.64
CA GLY A 214 -19.62 19.13 -5.68
C GLY A 214 -19.63 17.73 -6.26
N PHE A 215 -18.72 16.88 -5.81
CA PHE A 215 -18.53 15.52 -6.31
C PHE A 215 -18.24 14.57 -5.15
N ARG A 216 -18.91 13.42 -5.13
CA ARG A 216 -18.51 12.32 -4.26
C ARG A 216 -17.52 11.46 -4.99
N VAL A 217 -16.35 11.24 -4.39
CA VAL A 217 -15.28 10.46 -4.99
C VAL A 217 -14.97 9.25 -4.13
N ARG A 218 -14.52 8.18 -4.78
CA ARG A 218 -13.98 6.97 -4.16
C ARG A 218 -12.54 6.79 -4.60
N PHE A 219 -11.69 6.35 -3.69
CA PHE A 219 -10.32 5.96 -3.99
C PHE A 219 -9.85 4.85 -3.05
N ASP A 220 -8.78 4.17 -3.44
CA ASP A 220 -8.02 3.24 -2.60
C ASP A 220 -6.55 3.27 -3.02
N GLY A 221 -5.63 2.86 -2.15
CA GLY A 221 -4.19 2.88 -2.46
C GLY A 221 -3.61 4.29 -2.67
N VAL A 222 -4.22 5.31 -2.07
CA VAL A 222 -3.78 6.71 -2.14
C VAL A 222 -3.14 7.12 -0.82
N GLY A 223 -1.80 7.12 -0.79
CA GLY A 223 -1.02 7.29 0.45
C GLY A 223 -0.93 8.73 0.94
N ASP A 224 -1.08 9.71 0.03
CA ASP A 224 -1.02 11.13 0.36
C ASP A 224 -1.81 12.02 -0.59
N ASN A 225 -1.90 13.29 -0.19
CA ASN A 225 -2.64 14.29 -0.93
C ASN A 225 -1.92 14.74 -2.22
N PHE A 226 -0.61 14.51 -2.39
CA PHE A 226 0.06 14.71 -3.70
C PHE A 226 -0.53 13.79 -4.77
N GLN A 227 -0.67 12.50 -4.45
CA GLN A 227 -1.30 11.52 -5.32
C GLN A 227 -2.80 11.83 -5.51
N LEU A 228 -3.53 12.12 -4.42
CA LEU A 228 -4.95 12.46 -4.48
C LEU A 228 -5.22 13.68 -5.37
N HIS A 229 -4.41 14.74 -5.23
CA HIS A 229 -4.53 15.98 -6.02
C HIS A 229 -4.36 15.71 -7.51
N THR A 230 -3.37 14.89 -7.86
CA THR A 230 -3.12 14.49 -9.26
C THR A 230 -4.33 13.74 -9.85
N LEU A 231 -4.88 12.78 -9.11
CA LEU A 231 -6.03 11.98 -9.55
C LEU A 231 -7.33 12.80 -9.61
N LEU A 232 -7.54 13.73 -8.68
CA LEU A 232 -8.65 14.68 -8.70
C LEU A 232 -8.60 15.59 -9.93
N ALA A 233 -7.41 16.10 -10.27
CA ALA A 233 -7.22 16.97 -11.43
C ALA A 233 -7.59 16.24 -12.73
N ASP A 234 -7.14 15.00 -12.89
CA ASP A 234 -7.48 14.18 -14.07
C ASP A 234 -8.98 13.89 -14.16
N ALA A 235 -9.60 13.52 -13.04
CA ALA A 235 -11.00 13.12 -13.01
C ALA A 235 -11.97 14.30 -13.20
N LEU A 236 -11.61 15.50 -12.72
CA LEU A 236 -12.54 16.62 -12.68
C LEU A 236 -12.33 17.65 -13.81
N ILE A 237 -11.10 17.87 -14.27
CA ILE A 237 -10.77 18.94 -15.24
C ILE A 237 -10.97 18.46 -16.68
N GLY A 238 -11.49 19.35 -17.52
CA GLY A 238 -11.55 19.15 -18.97
C GLY A 238 -12.74 18.31 -19.44
N LYS A 239 -12.83 18.09 -20.76
CA LYS A 239 -14.00 17.44 -21.39
C LYS A 239 -14.09 15.94 -21.08
N GLU A 240 -12.93 15.33 -20.90
CA GLU A 240 -12.72 13.92 -20.57
C GLU A 240 -12.98 13.64 -19.09
N GLY A 241 -12.93 14.67 -18.24
CA GLY A 241 -13.35 14.62 -16.83
C GLY A 241 -14.75 15.21 -16.61
N MET A 242 -14.98 15.78 -15.44
CA MET A 242 -16.25 16.41 -15.06
C MET A 242 -16.41 17.87 -15.53
N ARG A 243 -15.65 18.29 -16.55
CA ARG A 243 -15.74 19.63 -17.18
C ARG A 243 -15.49 20.80 -16.23
N LEU A 244 -14.71 20.60 -15.16
CA LEU A 244 -14.20 21.74 -14.41
C LEU A 244 -13.18 22.52 -15.26
N PRO A 245 -13.12 23.85 -15.09
CA PRO A 245 -12.06 24.67 -15.68
C PRO A 245 -10.72 24.34 -15.02
N GLY A 246 -9.63 24.47 -15.78
CA GLY A 246 -8.26 24.23 -15.31
C GLY A 246 -7.40 23.59 -16.38
N SER A 247 -6.16 23.27 -16.01
CA SER A 247 -5.24 22.51 -16.87
C SER A 247 -5.27 21.05 -16.48
N ARG A 248 -5.70 20.17 -17.41
CA ARG A 248 -5.67 18.73 -17.16
C ARG A 248 -4.21 18.27 -16.97
N PRO A 249 -3.91 17.39 -16.00
CA PRO A 249 -2.55 16.88 -15.78
C PRO A 249 -2.02 16.10 -16.99
N ASP A 250 -0.69 16.03 -17.13
CA ASP A 250 -0.04 15.15 -18.11
C ASP A 250 -0.46 13.69 -17.82
N PRO A 251 -0.95 12.91 -18.80
CA PRO A 251 -1.39 11.53 -18.60
C PRO A 251 -0.32 10.64 -17.96
N ARG A 252 0.97 10.96 -18.10
CA ARG A 252 2.08 10.21 -17.48
C ARG A 252 2.14 10.39 -15.98
N TRP A 253 1.74 11.57 -15.46
CA TRP A 253 1.61 11.80 -14.01
C TRP A 253 0.49 10.97 -13.43
N VAL A 254 -0.64 10.88 -14.16
CA VAL A 254 -1.82 10.11 -13.77
C VAL A 254 -1.50 8.62 -13.76
N ALA A 255 -0.88 8.11 -14.82
CA ALA A 255 -0.45 6.71 -14.89
C ALA A 255 0.49 6.35 -13.73
N ALA A 256 1.48 7.20 -13.43
CA ALA A 256 2.40 6.99 -12.30
C ALA A 256 1.71 7.03 -10.92
N SER A 257 0.59 7.75 -10.82
CA SER A 257 -0.26 7.85 -9.62
C SER A 257 -1.22 6.67 -9.45
N LEU A 258 -1.38 5.83 -10.48
CA LEU A 258 -2.21 4.63 -10.47
C LEU A 258 -1.34 3.38 -10.29
N ASP A 259 -0.60 2.97 -11.31
CA ASP A 259 0.12 1.68 -11.32
C ASP A 259 1.45 1.71 -12.09
N ALA A 260 1.67 2.69 -12.96
CA ALA A 260 2.86 2.77 -13.80
C ALA A 260 4.11 3.24 -13.02
N PRO A 261 5.32 2.90 -13.49
CA PRO A 261 6.55 3.55 -13.03
C PRO A 261 6.55 5.03 -13.43
N VAL A 262 7.29 5.84 -12.67
CA VAL A 262 7.50 7.26 -12.97
C VAL A 262 8.27 7.39 -14.28
N ASP A 263 7.76 8.19 -15.23
CA ASP A 263 8.52 8.61 -16.41
C ASP A 263 9.55 9.69 -16.01
N PRO A 264 10.86 9.45 -16.15
CA PRO A 264 11.89 10.44 -15.84
C PRO A 264 11.77 11.75 -16.62
N LEU A 265 11.08 11.75 -17.77
CA LEU A 265 10.83 12.94 -18.59
C LEU A 265 9.57 13.72 -18.16
N ALA A 266 8.83 13.22 -17.18
CA ALA A 266 7.61 13.84 -16.63
C ALA A 266 7.57 13.69 -15.11
N ASP A 267 8.67 14.01 -14.45
CA ASP A 267 8.83 13.81 -13.01
C ASP A 267 8.31 14.98 -12.16
N VAL A 268 7.95 16.12 -12.75
CA VAL A 268 7.42 17.31 -12.04
C VAL A 268 5.93 17.48 -12.31
N VAL A 269 5.09 17.28 -11.31
CA VAL A 269 3.66 17.59 -11.36
C VAL A 269 3.43 19.05 -11.00
N ARG A 270 2.41 19.67 -11.59
CA ARG A 270 1.90 20.99 -11.22
C ARG A 270 0.49 20.86 -10.65
N GLY A 271 0.24 21.47 -9.49
CA GLY A 271 -1.07 21.45 -8.85
C GLY A 271 -1.95 22.62 -9.28
N GLU A 272 -3.25 22.38 -9.33
CA GLU A 272 -4.26 23.34 -9.81
C GLU A 272 -5.01 24.09 -8.69
N TRP A 273 -4.90 23.61 -7.43
CA TRP A 273 -5.74 24.09 -6.33
C TRP A 273 -4.98 24.22 -5.02
N ASP A 274 -5.51 25.07 -4.14
CA ASP A 274 -5.26 24.96 -2.71
C ASP A 274 -6.27 23.96 -2.12
N LEU A 275 -5.78 23.03 -1.31
CA LEU A 275 -6.60 22.01 -0.66
C LEU A 275 -6.98 22.47 0.76
N VAL A 276 -8.28 22.58 1.02
CA VAL A 276 -8.79 23.08 2.30
C VAL A 276 -9.91 22.18 2.81
N GLY A 277 -9.94 21.87 4.10
CA GLY A 277 -11.02 21.15 4.74
C GLY A 277 -12.33 21.95 4.73
N GLY A 278 -13.47 21.27 4.82
CA GLY A 278 -14.77 21.93 4.88
C GLY A 278 -14.89 22.95 6.03
N ASP A 279 -14.18 22.69 7.13
CA ASP A 279 -14.07 23.54 8.32
C ASP A 279 -13.08 24.72 8.18
N GLY A 280 -12.33 24.79 7.08
CA GLY A 280 -11.30 25.79 6.84
C GLY A 280 -9.88 25.38 7.28
N THR A 281 -9.66 24.12 7.65
CA THR A 281 -8.31 23.63 7.94
C THR A 281 -7.49 23.52 6.66
N TRP A 282 -6.25 24.00 6.65
CA TRP A 282 -5.34 23.77 5.52
C TRP A 282 -5.01 22.28 5.40
N VAL A 283 -5.25 21.69 4.22
CA VAL A 283 -4.93 20.29 3.94
C VAL A 283 -3.62 20.25 3.16
N GLY A 284 -2.52 19.97 3.86
CA GLY A 284 -1.20 19.85 3.24
C GLY A 284 -1.10 18.65 2.31
N ASN A 285 -0.27 18.75 1.26
CA ASN A 285 -0.10 17.68 0.30
C ASN A 285 0.64 16.46 0.89
N GLU A 286 1.47 16.69 1.92
CA GLU A 286 2.20 15.66 2.67
C GLU A 286 1.30 14.85 3.60
N ALA A 287 0.10 15.36 3.94
CA ALA A 287 -0.84 14.68 4.81
C ALA A 287 -1.52 13.51 4.10
N CYS A 288 -2.10 12.60 4.88
CA CYS A 288 -2.89 11.50 4.32
C CYS A 288 -4.34 11.97 4.05
N PRO A 289 -5.07 11.32 3.12
CA PRO A 289 -6.49 11.62 2.93
C PRO A 289 -7.33 11.44 4.20
N GLY A 290 -6.87 10.60 5.14
CA GLY A 290 -7.43 10.42 6.49
C GLY A 290 -7.35 11.64 7.41
N ASP A 291 -6.61 12.69 7.01
CA ASP A 291 -6.52 13.95 7.77
C ASP A 291 -7.49 15.02 7.25
N ILE A 292 -8.23 14.75 6.16
CA ILE A 292 -9.28 15.65 5.66
C ILE A 292 -10.40 15.74 6.71
N PRO A 293 -10.71 16.94 7.24
CA PRO A 293 -11.70 17.10 8.30
C PRO A 293 -13.11 16.65 7.91
N GLU A 294 -13.85 16.17 8.91
CA GLU A 294 -15.27 15.84 8.76
C GLU A 294 -16.17 17.03 9.06
N VAL A 295 -17.20 17.21 8.23
CA VAL A 295 -18.29 18.16 8.44
C VAL A 295 -19.60 17.40 8.37
N ASN A 296 -20.30 17.30 9.50
CA ASN A 296 -21.51 16.47 9.66
C ASN A 296 -21.30 14.99 9.32
N GLY A 297 -20.16 14.41 9.69
CA GLY A 297 -19.85 13.00 9.50
C GLY A 297 -19.44 12.61 8.07
N GLU A 298 -19.24 13.57 7.17
CA GLU A 298 -18.66 13.35 5.84
C GLU A 298 -17.33 14.10 5.75
N ARG A 299 -16.29 13.49 5.20
CA ARG A 299 -15.00 14.16 4.96
C ARG A 299 -15.14 15.10 3.79
N VAL A 300 -14.90 16.38 4.04
CA VAL A 300 -15.13 17.43 3.03
C VAL A 300 -13.82 18.10 2.66
N LEU A 301 -13.49 18.01 1.38
CA LEU A 301 -12.37 18.69 0.75
C LEU A 301 -12.91 19.82 -0.15
N VAL A 302 -12.39 21.01 0.02
CA VAL A 302 -12.69 22.20 -0.78
C VAL A 302 -11.48 22.49 -1.66
N LEU A 303 -11.72 22.60 -2.97
CA LEU A 303 -10.74 23.04 -3.95
C LEU A 303 -10.85 24.57 -4.05
N GLU A 304 -9.88 25.25 -3.43
CA GLU A 304 -9.78 26.71 -3.48
C GLU A 304 -8.90 27.15 -4.66
N PRO A 305 -9.12 28.37 -5.20
CA PRO A 305 -8.19 28.97 -6.14
C PRO A 305 -6.78 29.00 -5.53
N GLN A 306 -5.81 28.57 -6.33
CA GLN A 306 -4.43 28.46 -5.90
C GLN A 306 -3.88 29.82 -5.45
N SER A 307 -3.41 29.91 -4.20
CA SER A 307 -2.79 31.12 -3.66
C SER A 307 -1.27 31.14 -3.79
N LEU A 308 -0.66 29.97 -4.01
CA LEU A 308 0.76 29.78 -4.32
C LEU A 308 0.91 28.60 -5.29
N LEU A 309 1.78 28.72 -6.29
CA LEU A 309 2.04 27.64 -7.23
C LEU A 309 2.54 26.38 -6.50
N HIS A 310 1.90 25.25 -6.75
CA HIS A 310 2.27 23.93 -6.21
C HIS A 310 3.00 23.10 -7.25
N SER A 311 4.07 22.43 -6.83
CA SER A 311 4.75 21.43 -7.63
C SER A 311 5.34 20.33 -6.78
N TRP A 312 5.34 19.09 -7.28
CA TRP A 312 5.88 17.92 -6.58
C TRP A 312 6.43 16.88 -7.55
N ARG A 313 6.99 15.79 -7.01
CA ARG A 313 7.46 14.65 -7.80
C ARG A 313 6.28 13.75 -8.18
N ALA A 314 6.19 13.36 -9.45
CA ALA A 314 5.19 12.39 -9.89
C ALA A 314 5.40 11.02 -9.23
N GLY A 315 4.32 10.27 -9.01
CA GLY A 315 4.35 8.91 -8.49
C GLY A 315 3.47 8.71 -7.26
N ARG A 316 3.80 7.66 -6.50
CA ARG A 316 3.06 7.19 -5.32
C ARG A 316 3.99 7.14 -4.12
N ARG A 317 3.45 7.45 -2.93
CA ARG A 317 4.14 7.23 -1.66
C ARG A 317 4.56 5.78 -1.46
N HIS A 318 3.68 4.85 -1.87
CA HIS A 318 3.92 3.40 -1.83
C HIS A 318 3.92 2.84 -3.27
N PRO A 319 5.08 2.78 -3.96
CA PRO A 319 5.15 2.43 -5.39
C PRO A 319 4.63 1.05 -5.75
N HIS A 320 4.60 0.12 -4.79
CA HIS A 320 4.14 -1.26 -4.96
C HIS A 320 2.62 -1.41 -4.75
N ILE A 321 1.92 -0.34 -4.35
CA ILE A 321 0.48 -0.35 -4.15
C ILE A 321 -0.19 0.35 -5.32
N THR A 322 -1.12 -0.35 -5.96
CA THR A 322 -1.95 0.23 -7.02
C THR A 322 -2.93 1.22 -6.43
N GLY A 323 -2.95 2.42 -7.00
CA GLY A 323 -3.94 3.45 -6.71
C GLY A 323 -5.18 3.29 -7.57
N GLU A 324 -6.34 3.56 -6.98
CA GLU A 324 -7.63 3.64 -7.67
C GLU A 324 -8.30 4.97 -7.40
N PHE A 325 -9.03 5.49 -8.38
CA PHE A 325 -9.84 6.69 -8.22
C PHE A 325 -11.10 6.64 -9.09
N THR A 326 -12.23 7.07 -8.56
CA THR A 326 -13.50 7.14 -9.31
C THR A 326 -14.37 8.27 -8.77
N VAL A 327 -14.98 9.04 -9.67
CA VAL A 327 -16.08 9.95 -9.31
C VAL A 327 -17.37 9.13 -9.25
N LEU A 328 -18.00 9.05 -8.08
CA LEU A 328 -19.24 8.29 -7.87
C LEU A 328 -20.46 9.05 -8.38
N SER A 329 -20.54 10.34 -8.06
CA SER A 329 -21.66 11.21 -8.45
C SER A 329 -21.29 12.67 -8.35
N GLU A 330 -21.95 13.49 -9.14
CA GLU A 330 -22.01 14.95 -8.95
C GLU A 330 -23.20 15.30 -8.07
N LEU A 331 -23.03 16.24 -7.15
CA LEU A 331 -24.12 16.78 -6.34
C LEU A 331 -25.08 17.58 -7.21
N THR A 332 -26.35 17.54 -6.85
CA THR A 332 -27.31 18.50 -7.40
C THR A 332 -26.96 19.92 -6.96
N PRO A 333 -27.37 20.96 -7.72
CA PRO A 333 -27.12 22.35 -7.35
C PRO A 333 -27.64 22.72 -5.95
N ASP A 334 -28.79 22.17 -5.55
CA ASP A 334 -29.40 22.43 -4.24
C ASP A 334 -28.61 21.78 -3.10
N GLU A 335 -28.16 20.55 -3.29
CA GLU A 335 -27.26 19.87 -2.33
C GLU A 335 -25.95 20.64 -2.18
N ALA A 336 -25.33 21.03 -3.29
CA ALA A 336 -24.10 21.82 -3.28
C ALA A 336 -24.32 23.16 -2.56
N ALA A 337 -25.41 23.88 -2.87
CA ALA A 337 -25.76 25.12 -2.20
C ALA A 337 -25.94 24.92 -0.68
N SER A 338 -26.59 23.83 -0.26
CA SER A 338 -26.72 23.47 1.16
C SER A 338 -25.39 23.14 1.83
N TRP A 339 -24.44 22.51 1.13
CA TRP A 339 -23.09 22.33 1.67
C TRP A 339 -22.39 23.67 1.89
N TRP A 340 -22.43 24.56 0.90
CA TRP A 340 -21.75 25.84 0.99
C TRP A 340 -22.21 26.76 2.12
N THR A 341 -23.42 26.59 2.66
CA THR A 341 -23.86 27.37 3.84
C THR A 341 -23.18 26.95 5.13
N ARG A 342 -22.55 25.77 5.15
CA ARG A 342 -21.91 25.15 6.31
C ARG A 342 -20.38 25.23 6.27
N LEU A 343 -19.80 25.61 5.13
CA LEU A 343 -18.35 25.63 4.94
C LEU A 343 -17.74 26.97 5.34
N HIS A 344 -16.42 26.95 5.50
CA HIS A 344 -15.63 28.16 5.69
C HIS A 344 -15.85 29.20 4.55
N PRO A 345 -15.73 30.51 4.84
CA PRO A 345 -15.86 31.56 3.85
C PRO A 345 -14.77 31.48 2.76
N ALA A 346 -15.12 31.86 1.53
CA ALA A 346 -14.18 31.83 0.40
C ALA A 346 -12.96 32.73 0.66
N GLY A 347 -11.77 32.24 0.31
CA GLY A 347 -10.51 32.98 0.47
C GLY A 347 -10.06 33.23 1.91
N ALA A 348 -10.78 32.71 2.91
CA ALA A 348 -10.39 32.82 4.32
C ALA A 348 -9.13 32.01 4.64
N VAL A 349 -8.86 30.98 3.85
CA VAL A 349 -7.72 30.07 4.00
C VAL A 349 -6.89 30.14 2.72
N ARG A 350 -5.59 30.27 2.90
CA ARG A 350 -4.60 30.33 1.82
C ARG A 350 -3.41 29.47 2.21
N HIS A 351 -2.56 29.17 1.24
CA HIS A 351 -1.33 28.47 1.48
C HIS A 351 -0.53 29.14 2.62
N PRO A 352 0.00 28.39 3.60
CA PRO A 352 0.67 28.96 4.77
C PRO A 352 1.89 29.84 4.45
N GLN A 353 2.46 29.66 3.26
CA GLN A 353 3.59 30.45 2.74
C GLN A 353 3.19 31.45 1.66
N ALA A 354 1.89 31.62 1.37
CA ALA A 354 1.45 32.62 0.40
C ALA A 354 1.80 34.04 0.88
N PRO A 355 2.19 34.94 -0.05
CA PRO A 355 2.43 36.33 0.32
C PRO A 355 1.15 36.97 0.91
N PRO A 356 1.27 37.89 1.88
CA PRO A 356 0.13 38.61 2.43
C PRO A 356 -0.70 39.26 1.31
N ILE A 357 -2.02 39.30 1.49
CA ILE A 357 -2.87 40.13 0.63
C ILE A 357 -2.57 41.57 1.01
N GLU A 358 -2.00 42.34 0.09
CA GLU A 358 -1.98 43.79 0.21
C GLU A 358 -3.44 44.25 0.13
N ASN A 359 -4.07 44.43 1.29
CA ASN A 359 -5.36 45.07 1.35
C ASN A 359 -5.13 46.53 0.96
N ASP A 360 -5.47 46.89 -0.27
CA ASP A 360 -5.61 48.27 -0.71
C ASP A 360 -6.76 48.90 0.08
N ASP A 361 -6.45 49.37 1.30
CA ASP A 361 -7.33 50.24 2.06
C ASP A 361 -6.53 51.40 2.66
N ALA A 362 -6.93 52.60 2.23
CA ALA A 362 -6.46 53.93 2.62
C ALA A 362 -5.06 54.37 2.16
N GLY A 363 -4.98 54.70 0.87
CA GLY A 363 -4.34 55.91 0.36
C GLY A 363 -3.06 56.38 1.06
N THR A 364 -1.92 55.89 0.61
CA THR A 364 -0.73 56.72 0.42
C THR A 364 0.08 56.09 -0.70
N ASP A 365 0.06 56.71 -1.88
CA ASP A 365 0.96 56.36 -2.99
C ASP A 365 2.40 56.21 -2.46
N PRO A 366 3.06 55.06 -2.61
CA PRO A 366 4.50 55.04 -2.58
C PRO A 366 4.95 55.50 -3.98
N ALA A 367 5.46 56.73 -4.05
CA ALA A 367 6.08 57.29 -5.24
C ALA A 367 7.07 56.29 -5.88
N PRO A 368 7.14 56.22 -7.23
CA PRO A 368 8.01 55.27 -7.91
C PRO A 368 9.47 55.53 -7.51
N ARG A 369 10.07 54.55 -6.82
CA ARG A 369 11.51 54.59 -6.52
C ARG A 369 12.26 54.33 -7.82
N HIS A 370 12.95 55.37 -8.27
CA HIS A 370 13.93 55.34 -9.34
C HIS A 370 14.84 54.11 -9.24
N PHE A 371 14.84 53.30 -10.30
CA PHE A 371 15.88 52.31 -10.55
C PHE A 371 17.17 53.07 -10.86
N GLY A 372 18.10 53.06 -9.91
CA GLY A 372 19.44 53.59 -10.04
C GLY A 372 20.43 52.62 -9.42
N GLU A 373 21.48 52.36 -10.21
CA GLU A 373 22.74 51.72 -9.87
C GLU A 373 22.85 50.18 -9.82
N ALA A 374 23.70 49.73 -10.74
CA ALA A 374 24.19 48.40 -10.96
C ALA A 374 24.93 47.82 -9.74
N ALA A 375 24.65 46.56 -9.44
CA ALA A 375 25.53 45.71 -8.66
C ALA A 375 26.15 44.66 -9.58
N HIS A 376 27.43 44.89 -9.85
CA HIS A 376 28.48 43.99 -10.30
C HIS A 376 28.17 42.48 -10.32
N PHE A 377 28.24 41.88 -11.51
CA PHE A 377 28.61 40.47 -11.65
C PHE A 377 30.13 40.37 -11.78
N ALA A 378 30.73 39.57 -10.92
CA ALA A 378 32.13 39.22 -10.93
C ALA A 378 32.48 38.42 -12.19
N GLU A 379 33.53 38.87 -12.88
CA GLU A 379 34.19 38.13 -13.96
C GLU A 379 34.82 36.85 -13.39
N VAL A 380 34.42 35.70 -13.94
CA VAL A 380 35.20 34.47 -13.87
C VAL A 380 35.66 34.15 -15.28
N ASP A 381 36.98 34.19 -15.42
CA ASP A 381 37.83 33.94 -16.57
C ASP A 381 37.57 32.59 -17.27
N PRO A 382 37.52 32.56 -18.62
CA PRO A 382 37.96 31.38 -19.35
C PRO A 382 38.91 31.75 -20.51
N GLY A 383 40.17 31.35 -20.39
CA GLY A 383 40.97 30.91 -21.55
C GLY A 383 40.74 29.41 -21.84
N PRO A 384 41.19 28.85 -22.98
CA PRO A 384 42.24 29.36 -23.86
C PRO A 384 41.94 29.37 -25.38
N SER A 385 42.80 30.11 -26.09
CA SER A 385 43.29 29.87 -27.47
C SER A 385 42.30 29.85 -28.65
N SER A 386 42.16 31.04 -29.25
CA SER A 386 42.51 31.37 -30.65
C SER A 386 42.36 30.30 -31.75
N VAL A 387 41.46 30.55 -32.72
CA VAL A 387 41.81 30.68 -34.16
C VAL A 387 40.76 31.60 -34.84
N PRO A 388 41.15 32.62 -35.65
CA PRO A 388 40.21 33.52 -36.33
C PRO A 388 39.96 33.12 -37.79
N PHE A 389 38.77 33.37 -38.33
CA PHE A 389 38.58 33.58 -39.77
C PHE A 389 37.65 34.77 -40.06
N PRO A 390 37.91 35.52 -41.14
CA PRO A 390 37.55 36.93 -41.25
C PRO A 390 36.22 37.19 -41.97
N ALA A 391 35.62 38.32 -41.60
CA ALA A 391 34.48 38.94 -42.25
C ALA A 391 34.82 39.41 -43.68
N LEU A 392 33.84 39.32 -44.58
CA LEU A 392 33.79 40.09 -45.82
C LEU A 392 32.44 40.83 -45.88
N SER A 393 32.53 42.15 -45.92
CA SER A 393 31.45 43.10 -46.26
C SER A 393 31.56 43.49 -47.76
N PRO A 394 30.78 44.46 -48.32
CA PRO A 394 29.71 44.17 -49.27
C PRO A 394 29.80 44.95 -50.62
N GLU A 395 28.77 44.81 -51.45
CA GLU A 395 28.30 45.68 -52.55
C GLU A 395 29.07 45.81 -53.89
N ALA A 396 28.39 45.50 -55.02
CA ALA A 396 27.83 46.47 -56.01
C ALA A 396 27.74 45.92 -57.46
N ASP A 397 26.50 45.97 -57.98
CA ASP A 397 25.84 46.03 -59.33
C ASP A 397 26.65 46.48 -60.60
N PRO A 398 26.11 46.60 -61.86
CA PRO A 398 24.71 46.47 -62.36
C PRO A 398 24.50 45.84 -63.79
N SER A 399 23.25 45.67 -64.24
CA SER A 399 22.70 46.22 -65.52
C SER A 399 21.46 45.49 -66.11
N GLY A 400 20.27 46.11 -66.00
CA GLY A 400 19.36 46.42 -67.13
C GLY A 400 18.36 45.35 -67.66
N PRO A 401 17.29 45.78 -68.36
CA PRO A 401 15.93 45.76 -67.79
C PRO A 401 14.85 45.15 -68.71
N ASP A 402 13.66 44.80 -68.16
CA ASP A 402 12.42 45.35 -68.71
C ASP A 402 11.22 45.36 -67.74
N ALA A 403 10.58 46.53 -67.74
CA ALA A 403 9.21 46.96 -67.47
C ALA A 403 8.31 46.39 -66.33
N ALA A 404 7.85 47.36 -65.54
CA ALA A 404 6.81 47.35 -64.50
C ALA A 404 5.36 47.26 -65.00
N ALA A 405 4.46 46.81 -64.12
CA ALA A 405 3.15 47.42 -63.77
C ALA A 405 2.50 46.60 -62.63
N LEU A 406 2.55 47.02 -61.35
CA LEU A 406 1.61 47.89 -60.62
C LEU A 406 0.12 47.59 -60.85
N VAL A 407 -0.62 47.31 -59.75
CA VAL A 407 -1.93 47.85 -59.32
C VAL A 407 -2.57 46.94 -58.22
N GLU A 408 -2.76 47.46 -56.99
CA GLU A 408 -3.74 47.00 -55.98
C GLU A 408 -5.13 47.66 -56.22
N PRO A 409 -6.22 47.60 -55.40
CA PRO A 409 -6.64 46.76 -54.23
C PRO A 409 -8.15 46.27 -54.22
N GLY A 410 -8.51 45.33 -53.32
CA GLY A 410 -9.87 45.10 -52.69
C GLY A 410 -11.05 44.58 -53.56
N PRO A 411 -12.25 44.20 -53.01
CA PRO A 411 -12.76 44.30 -51.63
C PRO A 411 -13.53 43.05 -51.07
N SER A 412 -13.96 43.19 -49.81
CA SER A 412 -14.88 42.38 -48.98
C SER A 412 -16.21 41.94 -49.62
N SER A 413 -16.76 40.78 -49.23
CA SER A 413 -18.20 40.62 -48.96
C SER A 413 -18.56 39.39 -48.12
N ALA A 414 -19.51 39.62 -47.21
CA ALA A 414 -20.06 38.71 -46.23
C ALA A 414 -21.20 37.80 -46.79
N LEU A 415 -21.37 36.67 -46.09
CA LEU A 415 -22.44 35.67 -45.92
C LEU A 415 -23.76 35.78 -46.72
N PRO A 416 -24.45 34.63 -46.89
CA PRO A 416 -25.75 34.52 -46.23
C PRO A 416 -26.05 33.17 -45.54
N PHE A 417 -26.94 33.31 -44.56
CA PHE A 417 -27.60 32.35 -43.67
C PHE A 417 -28.91 31.86 -44.30
N ASP A 418 -29.33 30.61 -44.02
CA ASP A 418 -30.71 30.06 -43.93
C ASP A 418 -30.75 28.55 -44.33
N PRO A 419 -31.80 27.77 -43.98
CA PRO A 419 -32.59 27.70 -42.74
C PRO A 419 -32.80 26.24 -42.24
N ASP A 420 -33.57 26.07 -41.16
CA ASP A 420 -34.02 24.79 -40.53
C ASP A 420 -34.52 23.71 -41.51
N PRO A 421 -34.34 22.39 -41.19
CA PRO A 421 -35.09 21.32 -41.84
C PRO A 421 -36.29 20.84 -41.01
N GLU A 422 -37.44 20.74 -41.69
CA GLU A 422 -38.64 19.99 -41.27
C GLU A 422 -38.44 18.45 -41.37
N PRO A 423 -39.28 17.64 -40.70
CA PRO A 423 -38.94 16.29 -40.28
C PRO A 423 -39.13 15.27 -41.41
N LEU A 424 -38.25 14.26 -41.46
CA LEU A 424 -38.42 13.09 -42.35
C LEU A 424 -38.68 11.84 -41.53
N ASP A 425 -39.67 11.11 -42.04
CA ASP A 425 -40.27 9.88 -41.58
C ASP A 425 -39.30 8.68 -41.50
N GLU A 426 -39.81 7.70 -40.76
CA GLU A 426 -39.27 6.41 -40.37
C GLU A 426 -38.88 5.49 -41.55
N ASP A 427 -37.96 4.56 -41.27
CA ASP A 427 -37.58 3.37 -42.03
C ASP A 427 -36.65 3.52 -43.26
N GLU A 428 -35.33 3.66 -43.05
CA GLU A 428 -34.32 2.99 -43.89
C GLU A 428 -33.08 2.55 -43.09
N GLU A 429 -32.80 1.25 -43.18
CA GLU A 429 -31.75 0.48 -42.54
C GLU A 429 -30.39 0.72 -43.24
N PHE A 430 -29.38 1.23 -42.53
CA PHE A 430 -27.98 1.33 -43.00
C PHE A 430 -27.02 0.51 -42.11
N PRO A 431 -25.94 -0.06 -42.67
CA PRO A 431 -25.25 -1.21 -42.11
C PRO A 431 -24.20 -0.87 -41.04
N GLY A 432 -24.28 -1.59 -39.91
CA GLY A 432 -23.19 -2.07 -39.05
C GLY A 432 -22.04 -1.12 -38.69
N ALA A 433 -22.16 -0.43 -37.55
CA ALA A 433 -21.02 0.16 -36.85
C ALA A 433 -20.21 -0.92 -36.09
N ALA A 434 -18.88 -0.75 -36.09
CA ALA A 434 -17.90 -1.65 -35.48
C ALA A 434 -18.00 -1.72 -33.94
N PRO A 435 -17.59 -2.84 -33.30
CA PRO A 435 -18.11 -3.28 -32.00
C PRO A 435 -17.39 -2.71 -30.76
N TRP A 436 -16.81 -1.51 -30.81
CA TRP A 436 -16.10 -0.92 -29.66
C TRP A 436 -16.69 0.41 -29.13
N ALA A 437 -17.85 0.83 -29.63
CA ALA A 437 -18.54 2.02 -29.14
C ALA A 437 -19.77 1.65 -28.28
N GLY A 438 -19.60 1.73 -26.95
CA GLY A 438 -20.64 2.12 -25.98
C GLY A 438 -21.84 1.21 -25.76
N ALA A 439 -21.81 0.40 -24.69
CA ALA A 439 -23.03 -0.01 -24.00
C ALA A 439 -23.43 1.07 -22.97
N PRO A 440 -24.74 1.29 -22.71
CA PRO A 440 -25.19 2.28 -21.75
C PRO A 440 -24.88 1.83 -20.31
N VAL A 441 -24.55 2.80 -19.45
CA VAL A 441 -24.41 2.62 -18.01
C VAL A 441 -25.74 2.11 -17.44
N THR A 442 -25.81 0.81 -17.18
CA THR A 442 -26.85 0.24 -16.33
C THR A 442 -26.60 0.67 -14.89
N ARG A 443 -27.61 1.29 -14.29
CA ARG A 443 -27.69 1.54 -12.85
C ARG A 443 -27.59 0.18 -12.16
N ILE A 444 -26.50 -0.06 -11.44
CA ILE A 444 -26.35 -1.25 -10.59
C ILE A 444 -27.04 -0.90 -9.28
N ASP A 445 -28.17 -1.55 -9.00
CA ASP A 445 -28.84 -1.48 -7.70
C ASP A 445 -28.03 -2.31 -6.68
N GLU A 446 -28.01 -1.87 -5.41
CA GLU A 446 -27.11 -2.30 -4.33
C GLU A 446 -27.28 -3.75 -3.82
N GLU A 447 -28.04 -4.63 -4.49
CA GLU A 447 -28.40 -5.95 -3.94
C GLU A 447 -27.78 -7.18 -4.66
N ASP A 448 -27.06 -7.01 -5.77
CA ASP A 448 -26.58 -8.14 -6.61
C ASP A 448 -25.05 -8.38 -6.60
N LEU A 449 -24.35 -7.98 -5.55
CA LEU A 449 -22.94 -8.36 -5.36
C LEU A 449 -22.77 -9.23 -4.11
N PHE A 450 -22.66 -10.55 -4.34
CA PHE A 450 -22.18 -11.62 -3.45
C PHE A 450 -22.79 -11.68 -2.02
N PRO A 451 -23.53 -12.75 -1.66
CA PRO A 451 -23.97 -12.93 -0.28
C PRO A 451 -22.75 -13.20 0.61
N VAL A 452 -22.42 -12.23 1.47
CA VAL A 452 -21.53 -12.44 2.62
C VAL A 452 -22.26 -13.39 3.58
N PRO A 453 -21.68 -14.55 3.96
CA PRO A 453 -22.28 -15.38 5.00
C PRO A 453 -22.23 -14.62 6.33
N ASP A 454 -23.39 -14.55 6.98
CA ASP A 454 -23.63 -13.98 8.30
C ASP A 454 -22.55 -14.46 9.30
N ALA A 455 -21.65 -13.56 9.69
CA ALA A 455 -20.69 -13.80 10.75
C ALA A 455 -21.49 -13.77 12.06
N GLY A 456 -21.79 -14.97 12.59
CA GLY A 456 -22.47 -15.13 13.87
C GLY A 456 -21.82 -14.30 14.99
N PRO A 457 -22.57 -13.97 16.06
CA PRO A 457 -22.18 -12.94 16.99
C PRO A 457 -20.90 -13.31 17.75
N PHE A 458 -19.86 -12.51 17.56
CA PHE A 458 -18.76 -12.39 18.53
C PHE A 458 -19.39 -12.04 19.88
N ARG A 459 -19.35 -12.98 20.82
CA ARG A 459 -19.78 -12.75 22.20
C ARG A 459 -18.72 -11.90 22.91
N ASP A 460 -19.16 -10.77 23.45
CA ASP A 460 -18.40 -10.03 24.45
C ASP A 460 -18.02 -10.96 25.62
N PRO A 461 -16.78 -10.91 26.13
CA PRO A 461 -16.45 -11.55 27.39
C PRO A 461 -17.16 -10.83 28.54
N ASP A 462 -18.02 -11.56 29.24
CA ASP A 462 -18.74 -11.11 30.44
C ASP A 462 -17.74 -10.60 31.50
N PRO A 463 -17.86 -9.34 31.97
CA PRO A 463 -16.89 -8.73 32.87
C PRO A 463 -16.99 -9.20 34.34
N LEU A 464 -17.80 -10.21 34.66
CA LEU A 464 -17.96 -10.72 36.03
C LEU A 464 -17.91 -12.26 36.08
N GLY A 465 -16.77 -12.79 36.52
CA GLY A 465 -16.49 -14.22 36.59
C GLY A 465 -17.38 -15.05 37.52
N GLY A 466 -17.61 -16.29 37.12
CA GLY A 466 -18.10 -17.40 37.92
C GLY A 466 -17.64 -18.75 37.33
N PRO A 467 -17.38 -19.79 38.15
CA PRO A 467 -16.77 -21.04 37.68
C PRO A 467 -17.79 -21.89 36.91
N ILE A 468 -17.39 -22.41 35.75
CA ILE A 468 -18.19 -23.35 34.94
C ILE A 468 -17.78 -24.78 35.33
N GLU A 469 -18.68 -25.51 35.99
CA GLU A 469 -18.56 -26.96 36.19
C GLU A 469 -18.83 -27.70 34.87
N PRO A 470 -18.10 -28.79 34.56
CA PRO A 470 -18.40 -29.62 33.41
C PRO A 470 -19.59 -30.57 33.70
N PRO A 471 -20.48 -30.82 32.72
CA PRO A 471 -21.57 -31.77 32.91
C PRO A 471 -21.03 -33.20 32.99
N SER A 472 -21.49 -33.90 34.02
CA SER A 472 -21.25 -35.33 34.26
C SER A 472 -22.33 -36.18 33.59
N ASP A 473 -21.92 -37.38 33.16
CA ASP A 473 -22.70 -38.57 32.81
C ASP A 473 -23.54 -38.56 31.52
N LEU A 474 -23.06 -39.32 30.53
CA LEU A 474 -23.83 -40.40 29.88
C LEU A 474 -22.89 -41.55 29.47
N PHE A 475 -23.10 -42.69 30.16
CA PHE A 475 -22.64 -44.07 30.01
C PHE A 475 -22.32 -44.53 28.56
N ASP A 476 -21.15 -45.14 28.32
CA ASP A 476 -20.85 -46.59 28.40
C ASP A 476 -21.43 -47.40 27.24
N ASP A 477 -20.57 -47.77 26.28
CA ASP A 477 -20.57 -49.12 25.70
C ASP A 477 -19.28 -49.33 24.88
N ARG A 478 -18.35 -50.08 25.48
CA ARG A 478 -17.19 -50.67 24.83
C ARG A 478 -17.53 -52.13 24.55
N PRO A 479 -17.05 -52.72 23.43
CA PRO A 479 -16.59 -54.09 23.52
C PRO A 479 -15.12 -54.21 23.17
N GLU A 480 -14.45 -54.95 24.06
CA GLU A 480 -13.10 -55.46 23.94
C GLU A 480 -12.96 -56.42 22.75
N ALA A 481 -11.78 -56.44 22.15
CA ALA A 481 -11.27 -57.60 21.43
C ALA A 481 -9.77 -57.75 21.70
N THR A 482 -9.46 -58.69 22.59
CA THR A 482 -8.15 -59.33 22.80
C THR A 482 -7.82 -60.26 21.63
N SER A 483 -6.55 -60.33 21.21
CA SER A 483 -5.78 -61.51 20.74
C SER A 483 -4.46 -61.01 20.11
N ASP A 484 -3.31 -61.07 20.78
CA ASP A 484 -2.37 -62.19 20.86
C ASP A 484 -1.54 -62.50 19.58
N LEU A 485 -0.21 -62.40 19.78
CA LEU A 485 0.88 -63.24 19.24
C LEU A 485 1.25 -63.12 17.74
N PHE A 486 2.42 -62.53 17.45
CA PHE A 486 3.65 -63.24 17.02
C PHE A 486 4.69 -62.25 16.44
N SER A 487 5.88 -62.26 17.03
CA SER A 487 7.12 -61.76 16.42
C SER A 487 7.89 -62.96 15.88
N PRO A 488 8.64 -62.82 14.77
CA PRO A 488 10.05 -63.15 14.88
C PRO A 488 10.98 -62.20 14.09
N ALA A 489 12.11 -61.88 14.70
CA ALA A 489 13.31 -61.38 14.02
C ALA A 489 13.92 -62.45 13.08
N PRO A 490 14.83 -62.05 12.17
CA PRO A 490 16.21 -62.49 12.38
C PRO A 490 17.32 -61.50 11.95
N VAL A 491 18.35 -61.47 12.82
CA VAL A 491 19.79 -61.67 12.56
C VAL A 491 20.61 -60.57 11.86
N GLU A 492 21.66 -60.21 12.59
CA GLU A 492 22.81 -59.35 12.32
C GLU A 492 23.61 -59.71 11.06
N ASN A 493 24.23 -58.70 10.44
CA ASN A 493 25.54 -58.88 9.83
C ASN A 493 26.35 -57.58 9.86
N GLU A 494 27.48 -57.65 10.57
CA GLU A 494 28.52 -56.63 10.69
C GLU A 494 29.44 -56.65 9.46
N ASN A 495 29.71 -55.48 8.86
CA ASN A 495 31.05 -54.84 8.78
C ASN A 495 31.16 -53.84 7.60
N PRO A 496 31.88 -52.72 7.78
CA PRO A 496 31.98 -51.63 6.81
C PRO A 496 33.21 -51.75 5.89
N PRO A 497 33.26 -51.01 4.78
CA PRO A 497 34.52 -50.66 4.11
C PRO A 497 34.88 -49.17 4.26
N PRO A 498 36.15 -48.80 3.95
CA PRO A 498 36.95 -47.95 4.83
C PRO A 498 37.13 -46.50 4.36
N SER A 499 37.57 -45.68 5.32
CA SER A 499 38.09 -44.32 5.12
C SER A 499 39.30 -44.30 4.18
N THR A 500 39.27 -43.42 3.19
CA THR A 500 40.44 -42.95 2.44
C THR A 500 40.60 -41.45 2.63
N THR A 501 41.77 -41.06 3.12
CA THR A 501 42.29 -39.70 3.23
C THR A 501 42.74 -39.15 1.88
N SER A 502 42.46 -37.86 1.66
CA SER A 502 43.23 -36.86 0.89
C SER A 502 43.61 -37.16 -0.57
N ASP A 503 43.05 -36.40 -1.51
CA ASP A 503 43.88 -35.68 -2.49
C ASP A 503 43.17 -34.46 -3.09
N GLU A 504 43.94 -33.40 -3.27
CA GLU A 504 43.58 -32.17 -3.97
C GLU A 504 43.34 -32.47 -5.46
N GLY A 505 42.29 -31.88 -6.05
CA GLY A 505 42.01 -32.04 -7.46
C GLY A 505 40.97 -31.05 -7.95
N THR A 506 41.42 -29.89 -8.39
CA THR A 506 40.69 -28.92 -9.21
C THR A 506 40.06 -29.58 -10.44
N PRO A 507 38.83 -29.21 -10.84
CA PRO A 507 38.47 -29.21 -12.25
C PRO A 507 38.13 -27.80 -12.72
N GLU A 508 38.80 -27.42 -13.80
CA GLU A 508 38.56 -26.24 -14.62
C GLU A 508 37.16 -26.23 -15.26
N ASN A 509 36.64 -25.02 -15.45
CA ASN A 509 35.70 -24.58 -16.49
C ASN A 509 34.44 -25.43 -16.74
N VAL A 510 33.37 -25.06 -16.04
CA VAL A 510 32.02 -25.13 -16.59
C VAL A 510 31.64 -23.72 -17.04
N GLU A 511 31.30 -23.60 -18.32
CA GLU A 511 30.86 -22.39 -18.99
C GLU A 511 29.72 -21.73 -18.21
N THR A 512 29.91 -20.46 -17.86
CA THR A 512 28.95 -19.65 -17.12
C THR A 512 27.74 -19.37 -18.01
N GLU A 513 26.69 -20.18 -17.91
CA GLU A 513 25.34 -19.73 -18.27
C GLU A 513 25.02 -18.52 -17.38
N GLY A 514 24.83 -17.36 -18.01
CA GLY A 514 24.48 -16.14 -17.31
C GLY A 514 23.20 -16.33 -16.49
N PRO A 515 23.08 -15.69 -15.32
CA PRO A 515 21.88 -15.83 -14.49
C PRO A 515 20.66 -15.34 -15.26
N ALA A 516 19.58 -16.12 -15.20
CA ALA A 516 18.29 -15.74 -15.76
C ALA A 516 17.82 -14.39 -15.19
N PRO A 517 17.18 -13.54 -16.02
CA PRO A 517 16.66 -12.25 -15.59
C PRO A 517 15.61 -12.44 -14.48
N GLY A 518 15.88 -11.92 -13.28
CA GLY A 518 14.96 -12.00 -12.13
C GLY A 518 15.60 -12.50 -10.81
N SER A 519 16.75 -13.16 -10.87
CA SER A 519 17.46 -13.72 -9.69
C SER A 519 18.01 -12.69 -8.68
N ARG A 520 17.78 -11.39 -8.89
CA ARG A 520 18.21 -10.28 -8.02
C ARG A 520 17.07 -9.54 -7.32
N LEU A 521 15.83 -10.00 -7.47
CA LEU A 521 14.64 -9.29 -6.94
C LEU A 521 14.15 -9.79 -5.58
N LEU A 522 14.73 -10.86 -5.03
CA LEU A 522 14.40 -11.32 -3.68
C LEU A 522 15.57 -11.01 -2.75
N PRO A 523 15.38 -10.19 -1.70
CA PRO A 523 16.37 -10.07 -0.65
C PRO A 523 16.57 -11.45 0.02
N PRO A 524 17.78 -11.77 0.53
CA PRO A 524 17.93 -12.90 1.42
C PRO A 524 16.96 -12.72 2.61
N LEU A 525 16.41 -13.82 3.12
CA LEU A 525 15.59 -13.77 4.33
C LEU A 525 16.35 -12.97 5.41
N PRO A 526 15.67 -12.06 6.15
CA PRO A 526 16.33 -11.17 7.11
C PRO A 526 17.30 -11.93 8.03
N PRO A 527 18.42 -11.32 8.46
CA PRO A 527 19.32 -11.92 9.44
C PRO A 527 18.53 -12.42 10.67
N GLY A 528 18.68 -13.70 11.03
CA GLY A 528 17.88 -14.38 12.06
C GLY A 528 16.78 -15.33 11.52
N VAL A 529 16.38 -15.19 10.26
CA VAL A 529 15.49 -16.16 9.58
C VAL A 529 16.30 -17.27 8.91
N SER A 530 17.53 -16.95 8.47
CA SER A 530 18.46 -17.90 7.82
C SER A 530 19.26 -18.77 8.81
N ASP A 531 19.40 -18.35 10.08
CA ASP A 531 20.09 -19.09 11.14
C ASP A 531 19.08 -19.82 12.04
N SER A 532 18.44 -20.85 11.50
CA SER A 532 17.26 -21.50 12.10
C SER A 532 17.56 -22.50 13.24
N PHE A 533 18.45 -22.15 14.17
CA PHE A 533 18.67 -22.94 15.39
C PHE A 533 17.94 -22.39 16.64
N THR A 534 17.16 -21.32 16.50
CA THR A 534 16.49 -20.61 17.62
C THR A 534 14.98 -20.43 17.43
N TRP A 535 14.31 -21.40 16.81
CA TRP A 535 12.87 -21.28 16.43
C TRP A 535 11.89 -21.63 17.57
N ALA A 536 12.43 -21.95 18.73
CA ALA A 536 11.90 -21.54 20.03
C ALA A 536 13.12 -21.34 20.93
N PRO A 537 13.01 -20.61 22.05
CA PRO A 537 14.03 -20.73 23.07
C PRO A 537 14.20 -22.22 23.40
N HIS A 538 15.44 -22.70 23.50
CA HIS A 538 15.76 -24.13 23.70
C HIS A 538 15.07 -24.73 24.94
N TRP A 539 14.60 -23.89 25.85
CA TRP A 539 13.84 -24.25 27.06
C TRP A 539 12.33 -24.41 26.85
N LYS A 540 11.77 -24.09 25.67
CA LYS A 540 10.36 -24.34 25.29
C LYS A 540 10.17 -25.54 24.35
N TRP A 541 11.25 -26.20 23.94
CA TRP A 541 11.14 -27.51 23.28
C TRP A 541 11.01 -28.62 24.34
N PRO A 542 10.09 -29.59 24.19
CA PRO A 542 10.25 -30.84 24.92
C PRO A 542 11.60 -31.45 24.52
N ALA A 543 12.42 -31.80 25.51
CA ALA A 543 13.73 -32.40 25.24
C ALA A 543 13.56 -33.61 24.31
N PRO A 544 14.42 -33.78 23.29
CA PRO A 544 14.34 -34.95 22.43
C PRO A 544 14.40 -36.22 23.28
N PRO A 545 13.61 -37.26 22.98
CA PRO A 545 13.65 -38.50 23.73
C PRO A 545 15.09 -39.01 23.74
N ARG A 546 15.63 -39.22 24.95
CA ARG A 546 16.94 -39.85 25.11
C ARG A 546 16.87 -41.19 24.40
N ARG A 547 17.62 -41.33 23.30
CA ARG A 547 17.74 -42.63 22.63
C ARG A 547 18.33 -43.63 23.64
N PRO A 548 17.77 -44.85 23.73
CA PRO A 548 18.26 -45.89 24.62
C PRO A 548 19.69 -46.32 24.31
#